data_AF-A0A973PLR7-F1
#
_entry.id   AF-A0A973PLR7-F1
#
_cell.length_a   1.000
_cell.length_b   1.000
_cell.length_c   1.000
_cell.angle_alpha   90.00
_cell.angle_beta   90.00
_cell.angle_gamma   90.00
#
_symmetry.space_group_name_H-M   'P 1'
#
loop_
_entity.id
_entity.type
_entity.pdbx_description
1 polymer ?
#
loop_
_entity_poly.entity_id
_entity_poly.type
_entity_poly.pdbx_seq_one_letter_code
_entity_poly.pdbx_strand_id
1 'polypeptide(L)'
;MFGLGAAGVAVAGAGAFAGRALLEDQPKAYAAESGSYPFYGEHQAGIVTPAQDRLHFVSFDVTTEKKAELAELLQEWTAAAARLTQGKEAGAFGAVGGDREAAPDDTGEA
;
A
#
# COMPACT_ATOMS: atom_id res chain seq x y z
N MET A 1 -22.85 46.10 -43.30
CA MET A 1 -22.86 44.75 -43.89
C MET A 1 -23.80 43.90 -43.03
N PHE A 2 -24.85 43.34 -43.64
CA PHE A 2 -25.89 42.46 -43.10
C PHE A 2 -25.33 41.35 -42.18
N GLY A 3 -26.02 40.76 -41.19
CA GLY A 3 -27.41 40.78 -40.76
C GLY A 3 -27.67 39.70 -39.67
N LEU A 4 -28.92 39.65 -39.18
CA LEU A 4 -29.73 38.57 -38.54
C LEU A 4 -28.99 37.36 -37.92
N GLY A 5 -29.30 36.82 -36.73
CA GLY A 5 -30.57 36.71 -35.99
C GLY A 5 -30.73 35.28 -35.42
N ALA A 6 -31.68 35.10 -34.48
CA ALA A 6 -32.15 33.86 -33.83
C ALA A 6 -31.29 33.30 -32.67
N ALA A 7 -31.70 33.44 -31.40
CA ALA A 7 -32.78 32.76 -30.66
C ALA A 7 -32.46 31.28 -30.31
N GLY A 8 -32.36 30.97 -29.01
CA GLY A 8 -32.12 29.61 -28.55
C GLY A 8 -32.10 29.41 -27.03
N VAL A 9 -33.27 29.57 -26.38
CA VAL A 9 -33.75 28.84 -25.19
C VAL A 9 -32.89 28.82 -23.92
N ALA A 10 -33.41 29.49 -22.88
CA ALA A 10 -33.10 29.20 -21.49
C ALA A 10 -33.62 27.80 -21.12
N VAL A 11 -32.71 26.88 -20.76
CA VAL A 11 -33.04 25.72 -19.91
C VAL A 11 -32.25 25.88 -18.62
N ALA A 12 -32.81 26.66 -17.70
CA ALA A 12 -32.41 26.65 -16.31
C ALA A 12 -32.97 25.39 -15.65
N GLY A 13 -32.13 24.63 -14.93
CA GLY A 13 -32.59 24.03 -13.67
C GLY A 13 -32.57 22.51 -13.47
N ALA A 14 -32.12 21.66 -14.41
CA ALA A 14 -32.10 20.21 -14.16
C ALA A 14 -30.72 19.52 -14.29
N GLY A 15 -29.73 20.15 -14.94
CA GLY A 15 -28.41 19.53 -15.16
C GLY A 15 -27.39 19.78 -14.04
N ALA A 16 -27.54 20.86 -13.29
CA ALA A 16 -26.55 21.26 -12.28
C ALA A 16 -26.56 20.36 -11.02
N PHE A 17 -27.70 19.76 -10.70
CA PHE A 17 -27.82 18.81 -9.58
C PHE A 17 -27.33 17.41 -9.94
N ALA A 18 -27.54 16.96 -11.19
CA ALA A 18 -27.04 15.68 -11.67
C ALA A 18 -25.51 15.65 -11.79
N GLY A 19 -24.90 16.80 -12.11
CA GLY A 19 -23.43 16.93 -12.13
C GLY A 19 -22.80 16.80 -10.74
N ARG A 20 -23.47 17.24 -9.67
CA ARG A 20 -22.91 17.17 -8.30
C ARG A 20 -22.92 15.74 -7.73
N ALA A 21 -23.95 14.95 -8.01
CA ALA A 21 -24.04 13.56 -7.55
C ALA A 21 -23.01 12.62 -8.23
N LEU A 22 -22.59 12.93 -9.47
CA LEU A 22 -21.54 12.16 -10.16
C LEU A 22 -20.11 12.57 -9.74
N LEU A 23 -19.95 13.68 -9.03
CA LEU A 23 -18.67 14.11 -8.46
C LEU A 23 -18.50 13.69 -6.99
N GLU A 24 -19.48 13.01 -6.37
CA GLU A 24 -19.36 12.51 -4.99
C GLU A 24 -18.55 11.21 -4.88
N ASP A 25 -18.26 10.55 -6.00
CA ASP A 25 -17.31 9.43 -6.06
C ASP A 25 -15.89 9.93 -6.39
N GLN A 26 -15.50 11.05 -5.79
CA GLN A 26 -14.08 11.31 -5.63
C GLN A 26 -13.54 10.20 -4.73
N PRO A 27 -12.53 9.42 -5.15
CA PRO A 27 -11.88 8.50 -4.23
C PRO A 27 -11.46 9.34 -3.04
N LYS A 28 -12.06 9.09 -1.87
CA LYS A 28 -11.62 9.73 -0.65
C LYS A 28 -10.13 9.44 -0.59
N ALA A 29 -9.32 10.49 -0.67
CA ALA A 29 -7.94 10.38 -0.26
C ALA A 29 -8.04 9.89 1.19
N TYR A 30 -7.82 8.59 1.39
CA TYR A 30 -7.57 8.06 2.71
C TYR A 30 -6.27 8.75 3.08
N ALA A 31 -6.37 9.85 3.83
CA ALA A 31 -5.25 10.34 4.58
C ALA A 31 -4.67 9.10 5.24
N ALA A 32 -3.39 8.82 4.99
CA ALA A 32 -2.70 7.73 5.63
C ALA A 32 -2.87 7.96 7.14
N GLU A 33 -3.89 7.33 7.74
CA GLU A 33 -3.89 7.15 9.17
C GLU A 33 -2.56 6.46 9.41
N SER A 34 -1.74 7.07 10.25
CA SER A 34 -0.42 6.60 10.66
C SER A 34 -0.59 5.30 11.46
N GLY A 35 -1.07 4.27 10.80
CA GLY A 35 -1.54 3.02 11.36
C GLY A 35 -0.98 1.85 10.55
N SER A 36 -0.75 0.75 11.24
CA SER A 36 -0.38 -0.51 10.61
C SER A 36 -1.61 -1.19 10.01
N TYR A 37 -1.39 -1.94 8.93
CA TYR A 37 -2.40 -2.88 8.43
C TYR A 37 -2.16 -4.26 9.06
N PRO A 38 -3.21 -5.03 9.36
CA PRO A 38 -3.03 -6.40 9.84
C PRO A 38 -2.27 -7.25 8.82
N PHE A 39 -1.23 -7.94 9.29
CA PHE A 39 -0.45 -8.85 8.43
C PHE A 39 -1.18 -10.17 8.19
N TYR A 40 -1.85 -10.70 9.21
CA TYR A 40 -2.58 -11.97 9.15
C TYR A 40 -4.04 -11.77 8.78
N GLY A 41 -4.54 -12.64 7.91
CA GLY A 41 -5.92 -12.71 7.45
C GLY A 41 -6.10 -13.84 6.45
N GLU A 42 -7.32 -14.05 5.97
CA GLU A 42 -7.59 -14.99 4.87
C GLU A 42 -6.93 -14.52 3.56
N HIS A 43 -6.78 -13.20 3.39
CA HIS A 43 -6.16 -12.57 2.24
C HIS A 43 -5.03 -11.64 2.67
N GLN A 44 -4.00 -11.52 1.83
CA GLN A 44 -2.86 -10.65 2.08
C GLN A 44 -3.24 -9.17 1.97
N ALA A 45 -2.64 -8.35 2.82
CA ALA A 45 -2.66 -6.89 2.66
C ALA A 45 -1.93 -6.46 1.37
N GLY A 46 -2.23 -5.27 0.87
CA GLY A 46 -1.66 -4.72 -0.36
C GLY A 46 -2.43 -5.08 -1.65
N ILE A 47 -3.52 -5.86 -1.56
CA ILE A 47 -4.40 -6.15 -2.71
C ILE A 47 -5.62 -5.22 -2.70
N VAL A 48 -6.47 -5.34 -1.66
CA VAL A 48 -7.67 -4.49 -1.47
C VAL A 48 -7.43 -3.39 -0.43
N THR A 49 -6.28 -3.40 0.23
CA THR A 49 -5.82 -2.31 1.08
C THR A 49 -5.78 -1.02 0.26
N PRO A 50 -6.24 0.13 0.80
CA PRO A 50 -6.07 1.41 0.12
C PRO A 50 -4.62 1.62 -0.31
N ALA A 51 -4.41 2.10 -1.53
CA ALA A 51 -3.08 2.33 -2.06
C ALA A 51 -2.30 3.32 -1.17
N GLN A 52 -1.09 2.94 -0.80
CA GLN A 52 -0.17 3.78 -0.04
C GLN A 52 0.62 4.72 -0.98
N ASP A 53 1.16 5.81 -0.45
CA ASP A 53 1.81 6.87 -1.25
C ASP A 53 3.09 6.42 -1.98
N ARG A 54 3.73 5.32 -1.54
CA ARG A 54 5.05 4.86 -2.00
C ARG A 54 5.07 3.35 -2.20
N LEU A 55 5.92 2.89 -3.12
CA LEU A 55 6.12 1.48 -3.46
C LEU A 55 7.60 1.18 -3.68
N HIS A 56 8.05 0.08 -3.08
CA HIS A 56 9.27 -0.62 -3.49
C HIS A 56 8.86 -2.03 -3.94
N PHE A 57 9.18 -2.39 -5.19
CA PHE A 57 8.81 -3.68 -5.78
C PHE A 57 10.07 -4.43 -6.22
N VAL A 58 10.11 -5.73 -5.95
CA VAL A 58 11.30 -6.57 -6.20
C VAL A 58 10.87 -7.92 -6.79
N SER A 59 11.78 -8.56 -7.53
CA SER A 59 11.66 -9.95 -7.98
C SER A 59 12.91 -10.72 -7.55
N PHE A 60 12.73 -11.97 -7.13
CA PHE A 60 13.82 -12.86 -6.70
C PHE A 60 13.89 -14.12 -7.55
N ASP A 61 15.09 -14.59 -7.84
CA ASP A 61 15.35 -15.92 -8.36
C ASP A 61 15.57 -16.90 -7.21
N VAL A 62 14.92 -18.07 -7.25
CA VAL A 62 15.18 -19.15 -6.28
C VAL A 62 16.37 -19.96 -6.77
N THR A 63 17.46 -19.95 -5.98
CA THR A 63 18.73 -20.60 -6.34
C THR A 63 18.95 -21.94 -5.65
N THR A 64 18.17 -22.27 -4.61
CA THR A 64 18.18 -23.59 -3.98
C THR A 64 17.23 -24.55 -4.70
N GLU A 65 17.67 -25.80 -4.88
CA GLU A 65 16.83 -26.90 -5.38
C GLU A 65 16.12 -27.66 -4.24
N LYS A 66 16.46 -27.35 -2.99
CA LYS A 66 15.94 -28.08 -1.83
C LYS A 66 14.69 -27.39 -1.30
N LYS A 67 13.57 -28.11 -1.39
CA LYS A 67 12.28 -27.69 -0.81
C LYS A 67 12.38 -27.28 0.67
N ALA A 68 13.21 -27.98 1.46
CA ALA A 68 13.35 -27.71 2.88
C ALA A 68 13.94 -26.32 3.16
N GLU A 69 14.99 -25.93 2.43
CA GLU A 69 15.63 -24.63 2.57
C GLU A 69 14.68 -23.49 2.13
N LEU A 70 13.93 -23.69 1.04
CA LEU A 70 12.92 -22.71 0.62
C LEU A 70 11.79 -22.57 1.65
N ALA A 71 11.33 -23.68 2.24
CA ALA A 71 10.29 -23.64 3.26
C ALA A 71 10.74 -22.92 4.54
N GLU A 72 12.00 -23.12 4.95
CA GLU A 72 12.63 -22.42 6.07
C GLU A 72 12.71 -20.91 5.79
N LEU A 73 13.24 -20.52 4.63
CA LEU A 73 13.32 -19.12 4.20
C LEU A 73 11.95 -18.42 4.24
N LEU A 74 10.91 -19.07 3.69
CA LEU A 74 9.57 -18.48 3.67
C LEU A 74 8.98 -18.32 5.08
N GLN A 75 9.31 -19.20 6.02
CA GLN A 75 8.88 -19.06 7.42
C GLN A 75 9.60 -17.90 8.12
N GLU A 76 10.91 -17.76 7.91
CA GLU A 76 11.70 -16.63 8.42
C GLU A 76 11.20 -15.30 7.85
N TRP A 77 10.98 -15.22 6.54
CA TRP A 77 10.41 -14.03 5.91
C TRP A 77 9.01 -13.71 6.41
N THR A 78 8.18 -14.71 6.66
CA THR A 78 6.86 -14.50 7.24
C THR A 78 6.97 -13.87 8.64
N ALA A 79 7.90 -14.34 9.46
CA ALA A 79 8.14 -13.76 10.79
C ALA A 79 8.66 -12.32 10.72
N ALA A 80 9.63 -12.05 9.84
CA ALA A 80 10.17 -10.70 9.65
C ALA A 80 9.12 -9.73 9.10
N ALA A 81 8.37 -10.11 8.07
CA ALA A 81 7.32 -9.28 7.49
C ALA A 81 6.19 -8.97 8.48
N ALA A 82 5.80 -9.95 9.32
CA ALA A 82 4.83 -9.74 10.39
C ALA A 82 5.30 -8.70 11.42
N ARG A 83 6.60 -8.55 11.63
CA ARG A 83 7.20 -7.52 12.50
C ARG A 83 7.27 -6.17 11.80
N LEU A 84 7.83 -6.14 10.60
CA LEU A 84 8.02 -4.92 9.80
C LEU A 84 6.71 -4.19 9.49
N THR A 85 5.66 -4.92 9.14
CA THR A 85 4.32 -4.34 8.89
C THR A 85 3.69 -3.69 10.13
N GLN A 86 4.20 -4.00 11.33
CA GLN A 86 3.80 -3.40 12.59
C GLN A 86 4.81 -2.36 13.10
N GLY A 87 5.75 -1.93 12.26
CA GLY A 87 6.78 -0.94 12.61
C GLY A 87 7.82 -1.45 13.61
N LYS A 88 8.02 -2.77 13.71
CA LYS A 88 9.07 -3.39 14.53
C LYS A 88 10.26 -3.76 13.66
N GLU A 89 11.43 -3.86 14.28
CA GLU A 89 12.65 -4.39 13.64
C GLU A 89 12.44 -5.81 13.09
N ALA A 90 13.16 -6.16 12.02
CA ALA A 90 13.04 -7.40 11.26
C ALA A 90 13.28 -8.64 12.14
N GLY A 91 14.32 -8.63 12.96
CA GLY A 91 14.64 -9.69 13.91
C GLY A 91 14.32 -9.35 15.36
N ALA A 92 14.56 -10.29 16.27
CA ALA A 92 14.19 -10.17 17.68
C ALA A 92 15.16 -9.30 18.50
N PHE A 93 16.40 -9.18 18.04
CA PHE A 93 17.46 -8.42 18.70
C PHE A 93 17.65 -7.02 18.12
N GLY A 94 17.11 -6.76 16.94
CA GLY A 94 17.20 -5.48 16.27
C GLY A 94 18.61 -5.14 15.78
N ALA A 95 18.79 -3.86 15.48
CA ALA A 95 20.05 -3.35 14.99
C ALA A 95 21.17 -3.37 16.05
N VAL A 96 20.83 -3.39 17.35
CA VAL A 96 21.80 -3.16 18.44
C VAL A 96 21.70 -4.11 19.63
N GLY A 97 20.67 -4.95 19.72
CA GLY A 97 20.41 -5.79 20.91
C GLY A 97 21.05 -7.18 20.90
N GLY A 98 21.76 -7.54 19.83
CA GLY A 98 22.39 -8.86 19.65
C GLY A 98 23.80 -8.99 20.22
N ASP A 99 24.45 -10.12 19.94
CA ASP A 99 25.88 -10.29 20.21
C ASP A 99 26.69 -9.27 19.40
N ARG A 100 27.66 -8.60 20.05
CA ARG A 100 28.52 -7.59 19.43
C ARG A 100 29.37 -8.16 18.30
N GLU A 101 29.74 -9.44 18.38
CA GLU A 101 30.58 -10.10 17.38
C GLU A 101 29.76 -10.76 16.27
N ALA A 102 28.43 -10.77 16.39
CA ALA A 102 27.53 -11.25 15.35
C ALA A 102 27.02 -10.11 14.46
N ALA A 103 26.56 -10.45 13.25
CA ALA A 103 25.78 -9.51 12.46
C ALA A 103 24.45 -9.20 13.16
N PRO A 104 23.95 -7.95 13.11
CA PRO A 104 22.63 -7.61 13.62
C PRO A 104 21.55 -8.29 12.77
N ASP A 105 20.36 -8.48 13.34
CA ASP A 105 19.21 -9.10 12.66
C ASP A 105 18.25 -8.07 12.04
N ASP A 106 18.56 -6.79 12.16
CA ASP A 106 17.97 -5.65 11.45
C ASP A 106 19.08 -4.66 11.07
N THR A 107 18.91 -3.95 9.96
CA THR A 107 19.91 -3.02 9.41
C THR A 107 19.86 -1.61 10.02
N GLY A 108 18.75 -1.25 10.70
CA GLY A 108 18.61 -0.05 11.52
C GLY A 108 18.27 1.24 10.77
N GLU A 109 17.88 1.18 9.50
CA GLU A 109 17.58 2.36 8.68
C GLU A 109 16.11 2.82 8.73
N ALA A 110 15.23 2.02 9.32
CA ALA A 110 13.79 2.29 9.40
C ALA A 110 13.41 3.23 10.55
#